data_AF-A0A8B8YH51-F1
#
_entry.id   AF-A0A8B8YH51-F1
#
_cell.length_a   1.000
_cell.length_b   1.000
_cell.length_c   1.000
_cell.angle_alpha   90.00
_cell.angle_beta   90.00
_cell.angle_gamma   90.00
#
_symmetry.space_group_name_H-M   'P 1'
#
loop_
_entity.id
_entity.type
_entity.pdbx_description
1 polymer ?
#
loop_
_entity_poly.entity_id
_entity_poly.type
_entity_poly.pdbx_seq_one_letter_code
_entity_poly.pdbx_strand_id
1 'polypeptide(L)'
;MPQDLSEALKEATKEVHTLAENAEFMKNFQKGEVTREGFKLIMASLYHIYVALEEEIEHNKENAVYAPLYFPEELHRRGALEQDMAFWYGSRWQEAIPYTQATRRYVQRLQEVGRAEPELLVAHTYTRYLGDLSGGQVLKKIAQKALDLPSSGEGLAFFTFSNVGSATKFKQLYRSRMNTLEMTPEVRKRVLDEAKTAFLLNIQLFEELQGLLTQDAKDQSPSRAPDLRRRAGSRAQDSAPTEASRGKPQLSILSQVPLMRWVLMFSFLVATVAVGLYTM
;
A
#
# COMPACT_ATOMS: atom_id res chain seq x y z
N MET A 1 -6.25 -19.89 -29.42
CA MET A 1 -5.11 -19.03 -29.07
C MET A 1 -4.88 -19.19 -27.57
N PRO A 2 -3.63 -19.36 -27.10
CA PRO A 2 -3.38 -19.29 -25.67
C PRO A 2 -3.85 -17.92 -25.14
N GLN A 3 -4.37 -17.89 -23.90
CA GLN A 3 -4.76 -16.65 -23.22
C GLN A 3 -3.57 -15.67 -23.20
N ASP A 4 -3.81 -14.37 -23.26
CA ASP A 4 -2.75 -13.37 -23.14
C ASP A 4 -2.11 -13.41 -21.72
N LEU A 5 -0.81 -13.10 -21.62
CA LEU A 5 -0.11 -13.11 -20.32
C LEU A 5 -0.73 -12.11 -19.35
N SER A 6 -1.06 -10.92 -19.82
CA SER A 6 -1.67 -9.87 -19.00
C SER A 6 -3.04 -10.25 -18.44
N GLU A 7 -3.84 -11.02 -19.19
CA GLU A 7 -5.13 -11.54 -18.71
C GLU A 7 -4.91 -12.64 -17.67
N ALA A 8 -4.00 -13.57 -17.92
CA ALA A 8 -3.70 -14.66 -16.99
C ALA A 8 -3.12 -14.14 -15.67
N LEU A 9 -2.27 -13.10 -15.71
CA LEU A 9 -1.77 -12.45 -14.49
C LEU A 9 -2.91 -11.79 -13.71
N LYS A 10 -3.80 -11.05 -14.38
CA LYS A 10 -4.96 -10.43 -13.74
C LYS A 10 -5.86 -11.46 -13.05
N GLU A 11 -6.10 -12.60 -13.70
CA GLU A 11 -6.90 -13.69 -13.16
C GLU A 11 -6.19 -14.38 -11.99
N ALA A 12 -4.92 -14.77 -12.17
CA ALA A 12 -4.13 -15.47 -11.17
C ALA A 12 -3.90 -14.65 -9.90
N THR A 13 -3.82 -13.32 -9.99
CA THR A 13 -3.58 -12.46 -8.83
C THR A 13 -4.85 -11.87 -8.22
N LYS A 14 -6.04 -12.19 -8.72
CA LYS A 14 -7.31 -11.57 -8.28
C LYS A 14 -7.57 -11.76 -6.78
N GLU A 15 -7.37 -12.97 -6.27
CA GLU A 15 -7.61 -13.30 -4.87
C GLU A 15 -6.59 -12.61 -3.96
N VAL A 16 -5.29 -12.72 -4.27
CA VAL A 16 -4.22 -12.08 -3.48
C VAL A 16 -4.25 -10.56 -3.55
N HIS A 17 -4.72 -9.97 -4.66
CA HIS A 17 -5.00 -8.54 -4.74
C HIS A 17 -6.08 -8.13 -3.75
N THR A 18 -7.18 -8.90 -3.69
CA THR A 18 -8.27 -8.65 -2.74
C THR A 18 -7.76 -8.76 -1.30
N LEU A 19 -6.89 -9.72 -0.99
CA LEU A 19 -6.26 -9.84 0.33
C LEU A 19 -5.38 -8.63 0.64
N ALA A 20 -4.56 -8.17 -0.31
CA ALA A 20 -3.69 -7.01 -0.15
C ALA A 20 -4.46 -5.73 0.14
N GLU A 21 -5.55 -5.46 -0.59
CA GLU A 21 -6.43 -4.31 -0.32
C GLU A 21 -7.13 -4.41 1.03
N ASN A 22 -7.35 -5.62 1.54
CA ASN A 22 -8.02 -5.87 2.81
C ASN A 22 -7.07 -5.99 4.01
N ALA A 23 -5.75 -5.92 3.81
CA ALA A 23 -4.77 -5.84 4.88
C ALA A 23 -5.08 -4.62 5.77
N GLU A 24 -4.90 -4.75 7.08
CA GLU A 24 -5.35 -3.73 8.04
C GLU A 24 -4.71 -2.37 7.79
N PHE A 25 -3.39 -2.33 7.51
CA PHE A 25 -2.69 -1.12 7.11
C PHE A 25 -3.37 -0.42 5.92
N MET A 26 -3.71 -1.19 4.87
CA MET A 26 -4.34 -0.66 3.66
C MET A 26 -5.79 -0.22 3.90
N LYS A 27 -6.55 -0.93 4.72
CA LYS A 27 -7.90 -0.51 5.13
C LYS A 27 -7.87 0.82 5.89
N ASN A 28 -6.95 0.96 6.84
CA ASN A 28 -6.77 2.19 7.61
C ASN A 28 -6.35 3.34 6.68
N PHE A 29 -5.41 3.07 5.76
CA PHE A 29 -5.03 4.03 4.72
C PHE A 29 -6.25 4.46 3.90
N GLN A 30 -7.03 3.53 3.34
CA GLN A 30 -8.19 3.82 2.50
C GLN A 30 -9.28 4.63 3.22
N LYS A 31 -9.41 4.48 4.54
CA LYS A 31 -10.31 5.29 5.38
C LYS A 31 -9.78 6.70 5.66
N GLY A 32 -8.54 7.00 5.28
CA GLY A 32 -7.86 8.25 5.62
C GLY A 32 -7.29 8.27 7.04
N GLU A 33 -7.15 7.11 7.68
CA GLU A 33 -6.60 6.93 9.03
C GLU A 33 -5.07 6.71 8.99
N VAL A 34 -4.41 7.13 7.91
CA VAL A 34 -2.96 7.05 7.76
C VAL A 34 -2.29 8.14 8.60
N THR A 35 -1.38 7.73 9.49
CA THR A 35 -0.56 8.67 10.27
C THR A 35 0.70 9.07 9.50
N ARG A 36 1.29 10.22 9.86
CA ARG A 36 2.58 10.65 9.29
C ARG A 36 3.67 9.60 9.48
N GLU A 37 3.73 8.98 10.65
CA GLU A 37 4.68 7.91 10.95
C GLU A 37 4.45 6.67 10.08
N GLY A 38 3.21 6.19 9.97
CA GLY A 38 2.88 5.05 9.12
C GLY A 38 3.17 5.31 7.64
N PHE A 39 2.90 6.53 7.18
CA PHE A 39 3.22 6.94 5.82
C PHE A 39 4.75 6.96 5.57
N LYS A 40 5.53 7.50 6.51
CA LYS A 40 6.99 7.49 6.44
C LYS A 40 7.54 6.06 6.34
N LEU A 41 7.04 5.13 7.17
CA LEU A 41 7.46 3.73 7.16
C LEU A 41 7.22 3.05 5.81
N ILE A 42 6.01 3.20 5.23
CA ILE A 42 5.73 2.58 3.93
C ILE A 42 6.56 3.23 2.82
N MET A 43 6.71 4.56 2.81
CA MET A 43 7.50 5.24 1.78
C MET A 43 8.98 4.85 1.84
N ALA A 44 9.57 4.71 3.04
CA ALA A 44 10.94 4.22 3.22
C ALA A 44 11.08 2.76 2.76
N SER A 45 10.10 1.92 3.07
CA SER A 45 10.08 0.53 2.61
C SER A 45 10.02 0.44 1.08
N LEU A 46 9.17 1.27 0.46
CA LEU A 46 9.08 1.36 -1.00
C LEU A 46 10.39 1.87 -1.61
N TYR A 47 11.08 2.85 -1.01
CA TYR A 47 12.40 3.28 -1.48
C TYR A 47 13.35 2.09 -1.66
N HIS A 48 13.52 1.26 -0.63
CA HIS A 48 14.39 0.09 -0.72
C HIS A 48 13.92 -0.94 -1.76
N ILE A 49 12.61 -1.19 -1.84
CA ILE A 49 12.02 -2.14 -2.80
C ILE A 49 12.25 -1.68 -4.25
N TYR A 50 11.98 -0.41 -4.56
CA TYR A 50 12.14 0.10 -5.92
C TYR A 50 13.61 0.27 -6.29
N VAL A 51 14.51 0.62 -5.35
CA VAL A 51 15.95 0.58 -5.61
C VAL A 51 16.37 -0.81 -6.07
N ALA A 52 16.00 -1.86 -5.34
CA ALA A 52 16.34 -3.22 -5.71
C ALA A 52 15.67 -3.67 -7.02
N LEU A 53 14.38 -3.37 -7.20
CA LEU A 53 13.65 -3.69 -8.42
C LEU A 53 14.30 -3.03 -9.64
N GLU A 54 14.64 -1.76 -9.55
CA GLU A 54 15.17 -0.97 -10.66
C GLU A 54 16.64 -1.29 -10.95
N GLU A 55 17.43 -1.66 -9.94
CA GLU A 55 18.77 -2.21 -10.15
C GLU A 55 18.74 -3.53 -10.95
N GLU A 56 17.80 -4.42 -10.62
CA GLU A 56 17.64 -5.68 -11.35
C GLU A 56 16.99 -5.50 -12.73
N ILE A 57 16.16 -4.46 -12.93
CA ILE A 57 15.70 -4.03 -14.25
C ILE A 57 16.89 -3.55 -15.09
N GLU A 58 17.74 -2.68 -14.56
CA GLU A 58 18.94 -2.20 -15.27
C GLU A 58 19.88 -3.34 -15.64
N HIS A 59 20.04 -4.32 -14.74
CA HIS A 59 20.84 -5.52 -15.00
C HIS A 59 20.29 -6.36 -16.17
N ASN A 60 18.97 -6.37 -16.37
CA ASN A 60 18.27 -7.21 -17.35
C ASN A 60 17.68 -6.42 -18.54
N LYS A 61 18.00 -5.14 -18.71
CA LYS A 61 17.34 -4.28 -19.71
C LYS A 61 17.52 -4.72 -21.17
N GLU A 62 18.60 -5.42 -21.47
CA GLU A 62 18.88 -5.98 -22.80
C GLU A 62 18.46 -7.46 -22.92
N ASN A 63 18.05 -8.09 -21.82
CA ASN A 63 17.63 -9.48 -21.82
C ASN A 63 16.26 -9.61 -22.50
N ALA A 64 16.15 -10.45 -23.52
CA ALA A 64 14.94 -10.60 -24.34
C ALA A 64 13.68 -10.95 -23.51
N VAL A 65 13.86 -11.61 -22.36
CA VAL A 65 12.76 -11.98 -21.45
C VAL A 65 12.13 -10.78 -20.71
N TYR A 66 12.77 -9.60 -20.74
CA TYR A 66 12.29 -8.40 -20.06
C TYR A 66 12.33 -7.12 -20.92
N ALA A 67 13.29 -7.01 -21.85
CA ALA A 67 13.55 -5.79 -22.65
C ALA A 67 12.30 -5.09 -23.23
N PRO A 68 11.24 -5.79 -23.70
CA PRO A 68 10.01 -5.13 -24.16
C PRO A 68 9.27 -4.27 -23.11
N LEU A 69 9.60 -4.45 -21.82
CA LEU A 69 9.01 -3.77 -20.66
C LEU A 69 9.93 -2.69 -20.06
N TYR A 70 11.06 -2.39 -20.69
CA TYR A 70 12.00 -1.40 -20.22
C TYR A 70 11.51 0.04 -20.51
N PHE A 71 10.85 0.65 -19.51
CA PHE A 71 10.28 2.00 -19.55
C PHE A 71 10.82 2.88 -18.40
N PRO A 72 12.14 3.16 -18.34
CA PRO A 72 12.73 3.84 -17.20
C PRO A 72 12.21 5.27 -17.02
N GLU A 73 12.10 6.03 -18.11
CA GLU A 73 11.66 7.42 -18.07
C GLU A 73 10.22 7.55 -17.57
N GLU A 74 9.35 6.61 -17.94
CA GLU A 74 7.95 6.64 -17.56
C GLU A 74 7.69 6.04 -16.19
N LEU A 75 8.38 4.95 -15.83
CA LEU A 75 8.01 4.12 -14.68
C LEU A 75 8.99 4.13 -13.52
N HIS A 76 10.29 4.39 -13.70
CA HIS A 76 11.22 4.31 -12.58
C HIS A 76 10.85 5.32 -11.48
N ARG A 77 10.88 4.85 -10.23
CA ARG A 77 10.41 5.54 -9.03
C ARG A 77 11.55 5.94 -8.11
N ARG A 78 12.76 5.36 -8.25
CA ARG A 78 13.91 5.65 -7.38
C ARG A 78 14.14 7.15 -7.20
N GLY A 79 14.26 7.91 -8.29
CA GLY A 79 14.50 9.36 -8.21
C GLY A 79 13.37 10.14 -7.55
N ALA A 80 12.12 9.69 -7.69
CA ALA A 80 10.97 10.29 -7.00
C ALA A 80 10.95 9.93 -5.50
N LEU A 81 11.29 8.68 -5.17
CA LEU A 81 11.39 8.22 -3.79
C LEU A 81 12.53 8.89 -3.03
N GLU A 82 13.67 9.17 -3.68
CA GLU A 82 14.77 9.94 -3.09
C GLU A 82 14.33 11.36 -2.69
N GLN A 83 13.51 12.02 -3.51
CA GLN A 83 12.90 13.31 -3.19
C GLN A 83 11.94 13.20 -2.00
N ASP A 84 11.09 12.18 -1.99
CA ASP A 84 10.17 11.93 -0.88
C ASP A 84 10.94 11.62 0.42
N MET A 85 12.04 10.86 0.36
CA MET A 85 12.86 10.56 1.54
C MET A 85 13.47 11.84 2.12
N ALA A 86 14.00 12.72 1.27
CA ALA A 86 14.52 14.03 1.70
C ALA A 86 13.43 14.89 2.36
N PHE A 87 12.21 14.88 1.82
CA PHE A 87 11.07 15.60 2.41
C PHE A 87 10.67 15.04 3.79
N TRP A 88 10.58 13.71 3.91
CA TRP A 88 10.03 13.05 5.09
C TRP A 88 11.03 12.83 6.23
N TYR A 89 12.30 12.66 5.91
CA TYR A 89 13.37 12.31 6.84
C TYR A 89 14.50 13.36 6.90
N GLY A 90 14.43 14.42 6.09
CA GLY A 90 15.39 15.52 6.09
C GLY A 90 16.65 15.20 5.28
N SER A 91 17.65 16.09 5.35
CA SER A 91 18.85 16.02 4.49
C SER A 91 19.76 14.81 4.73
N ARG A 92 19.66 14.17 5.90
CA ARG A 92 20.41 12.94 6.26
C ARG A 92 19.54 11.69 6.22
N TRP A 93 18.54 11.67 5.34
CA TRP A 93 17.57 10.59 5.25
C TRP A 93 18.22 9.21 5.03
N GLN A 94 19.35 9.12 4.33
CA GLN A 94 20.05 7.87 4.05
C GLN A 94 20.45 7.10 5.32
N GLU A 95 20.74 7.82 6.41
CA GLU A 95 21.10 7.25 7.71
C GLU A 95 19.88 7.01 8.61
N ALA A 96 18.74 7.62 8.27
CA ALA A 96 17.56 7.69 9.14
C ALA A 96 16.41 6.76 8.70
N ILE A 97 16.37 6.37 7.42
CA ILE A 97 15.28 5.54 6.92
C ILE A 97 15.39 4.10 7.45
N PRO A 98 14.28 3.50 7.91
CA PRO A 98 14.28 2.15 8.43
C PRO A 98 14.35 1.13 7.29
N TYR A 99 15.05 0.03 7.54
CA TYR A 99 15.09 -1.13 6.66
C TYR A 99 14.57 -2.37 7.39
N THR A 100 13.24 -2.53 7.38
CA THR A 100 12.52 -3.53 8.17
C THR A 100 12.76 -4.95 7.66
N GLN A 101 12.36 -5.96 8.43
CA GLN A 101 12.61 -7.34 8.06
C GLN A 101 11.77 -7.77 6.85
N ALA A 102 10.51 -7.36 6.73
CA ALA A 102 9.71 -7.64 5.54
C ALA A 102 10.26 -6.93 4.30
N THR A 103 10.73 -5.68 4.42
CA THR A 103 11.40 -4.99 3.31
C THR A 103 12.65 -5.75 2.85
N ARG A 104 13.48 -6.23 3.80
CA ARG A 104 14.66 -7.06 3.49
C ARG A 104 14.31 -8.33 2.73
N ARG A 105 13.26 -9.05 3.16
CA ARG A 105 12.79 -10.26 2.46
C ARG A 105 12.35 -9.95 1.03
N TYR A 106 11.65 -8.84 0.82
CA TYR A 106 11.22 -8.43 -0.52
C TYR A 106 12.44 -8.07 -1.39
N VAL A 107 13.33 -7.21 -0.91
CA VAL A 107 14.57 -6.86 -1.62
C VAL A 107 15.39 -8.10 -1.98
N GLN A 108 15.53 -9.05 -1.05
CA GLN A 108 16.23 -10.30 -1.31
C GLN A 108 15.57 -11.09 -2.46
N ARG A 109 14.24 -11.24 -2.46
CA ARG A 109 13.56 -11.96 -3.54
C ARG A 109 13.72 -11.26 -4.89
N LEU A 110 13.70 -9.92 -4.92
CA LEU A 110 13.95 -9.15 -6.14
C LEU A 110 15.35 -9.43 -6.71
N GLN A 111 16.36 -9.43 -5.85
CA GLN A 111 17.75 -9.73 -6.24
C GLN A 111 17.91 -11.18 -6.71
N GLU A 112 17.27 -12.14 -6.05
CA GLU A 112 17.26 -13.55 -6.48
C GLU A 112 16.63 -13.69 -7.88
N VAL A 113 15.47 -13.09 -8.10
CA VAL A 113 14.77 -13.10 -9.40
C VAL A 113 15.63 -12.44 -10.47
N GLY A 114 16.12 -11.23 -10.23
CA GLY A 114 16.90 -10.49 -11.23
C GLY A 114 18.19 -11.19 -11.66
N ARG A 115 18.85 -11.91 -10.75
CA ARG A 115 20.14 -12.54 -11.00
C ARG A 115 20.04 -13.98 -11.53
N ALA A 116 19.04 -14.73 -11.07
CA ALA A 116 18.96 -16.17 -11.34
C ALA A 116 17.74 -16.58 -12.17
N GLU A 117 16.66 -15.79 -12.16
CA GLU A 117 15.39 -16.12 -12.81
C GLU A 117 14.78 -14.89 -13.51
N PRO A 118 15.52 -14.19 -14.41
CA PRO A 118 15.10 -12.89 -14.95
C PRO A 118 13.80 -12.95 -15.75
N GLU A 119 13.41 -14.12 -16.25
CA GLU A 119 12.10 -14.34 -16.88
C GLU A 119 10.92 -14.11 -15.92
N LEU A 120 11.16 -14.11 -14.60
CA LEU A 120 10.15 -13.85 -13.57
C LEU A 120 10.08 -12.36 -13.18
N LEU A 121 11.02 -11.52 -13.63
CA LEU A 121 11.06 -10.09 -13.27
C LEU A 121 9.79 -9.33 -13.71
N VAL A 122 9.17 -9.78 -14.81
CA VAL A 122 7.87 -9.27 -15.28
C VAL A 122 6.77 -9.38 -14.21
N ALA A 123 6.81 -10.41 -13.35
CA ALA A 123 5.81 -10.60 -12.30
C ALA A 123 5.86 -9.48 -11.24
N HIS A 124 7.07 -9.07 -10.85
CA HIS A 124 7.28 -8.00 -9.86
C HIS A 124 6.94 -6.63 -10.43
N THR A 125 7.40 -6.33 -11.66
CA THR A 125 7.13 -5.05 -12.32
C THR A 125 5.66 -4.87 -12.67
N TYR A 126 4.98 -5.94 -13.11
CA TYR A 126 3.52 -5.98 -13.25
C TYR A 126 2.82 -5.62 -11.94
N THR A 127 3.21 -6.28 -10.84
CA THR A 127 2.56 -6.13 -9.52
C THR A 127 2.72 -4.71 -8.99
N ARG A 128 3.90 -4.12 -9.13
CA ARG A 128 4.21 -2.77 -8.64
C ARG A 128 3.68 -1.68 -9.57
N TYR A 129 4.22 -1.54 -10.79
CA TYR A 129 3.95 -0.39 -11.65
C TYR A 129 2.48 -0.26 -12.08
N LEU A 130 1.80 -1.37 -12.41
CA LEU A 130 0.37 -1.29 -12.76
C LEU A 130 -0.50 -0.99 -11.54
N GLY A 131 -0.06 -1.38 -10.34
CA GLY A 131 -0.68 -0.97 -9.07
C GLY A 131 -0.58 0.53 -8.83
N ASP A 132 0.61 1.10 -9.03
CA ASP A 132 0.88 2.54 -8.84
C ASP A 132 0.07 3.43 -9.80
N LEU A 133 -0.04 2.99 -11.07
CA LEU A 133 -0.86 3.62 -12.10
C LEU A 133 -2.38 3.35 -11.95
N SER A 134 -2.77 2.60 -10.93
CA SER A 134 -4.17 2.27 -10.62
C SER A 134 -4.55 2.74 -9.23
N GLY A 135 -4.43 1.87 -8.21
CA GLY A 135 -4.75 2.19 -6.83
C GLY A 135 -3.87 3.28 -6.24
N GLY A 136 -2.60 3.36 -6.66
CA GLY A 136 -1.68 4.40 -6.20
C GLY A 136 -2.19 5.82 -6.43
N GLN A 137 -2.93 6.09 -7.51
CA GLN A 137 -3.51 7.40 -7.79
C GLN A 137 -4.64 7.78 -6.83
N VAL A 138 -5.35 6.79 -6.31
CA VAL A 138 -6.36 6.97 -5.25
C VAL A 138 -5.66 7.22 -3.91
N LEU A 139 -4.66 6.41 -3.59
CA LEU A 139 -3.87 6.54 -2.35
C LEU A 139 -3.17 7.90 -2.27
N LYS A 140 -2.66 8.44 -3.39
CA LYS A 140 -2.11 9.81 -3.46
C LYS A 140 -3.08 10.84 -2.91
N LYS A 141 -4.34 10.81 -3.36
CA LYS A 141 -5.37 11.78 -2.93
C LYS A 141 -5.71 11.62 -1.45
N ILE A 142 -5.76 10.37 -0.98
CA ILE A 142 -6.06 10.08 0.42
C ILE A 142 -4.91 10.57 1.32
N ALA A 143 -3.67 10.25 0.98
CA ALA A 143 -2.48 10.72 1.71
C ALA A 143 -2.42 12.24 1.73
N GLN A 144 -2.66 12.88 0.58
CA GLN A 144 -2.65 14.34 0.48
C GLN A 144 -3.64 14.99 1.45
N LYS A 145 -4.86 14.46 1.51
CA LYS A 145 -5.90 14.97 2.41
C LYS A 145 -5.64 14.62 3.88
N ALA A 146 -5.27 13.38 4.17
CA ALA A 146 -5.12 12.88 5.54
C ALA A 146 -3.90 13.49 6.25
N LEU A 147 -2.84 13.82 5.51
CA LEU A 147 -1.58 14.33 6.05
C LEU A 147 -1.38 15.84 5.82
N ASP A 148 -2.40 16.51 5.28
CA ASP A 148 -2.40 17.95 4.95
C ASP A 148 -1.17 18.35 4.10
N LEU A 149 -0.94 17.61 3.00
CA LEU A 149 0.20 17.81 2.12
C LEU A 149 -0.09 18.86 1.04
N PRO A 150 0.93 19.64 0.64
CA PRO A 150 0.74 20.75 -0.29
C PRO A 150 0.28 20.27 -1.67
N SER A 151 -0.46 21.12 -2.37
CA SER A 151 -0.95 20.85 -3.73
C SER A 151 0.14 20.82 -4.79
N SER A 152 1.32 21.36 -4.48
CA SER A 152 2.54 21.29 -5.31
C SER A 152 3.08 19.86 -5.46
N GLY A 153 2.72 18.93 -4.56
CA GLY A 153 3.06 17.52 -4.66
C GLY A 153 4.29 17.09 -3.86
N GLU A 154 4.91 17.98 -3.08
CA GLU A 154 6.01 17.63 -2.18
C GLU A 154 5.60 16.51 -1.20
N GLY A 155 6.47 15.52 -1.01
CA GLY A 155 6.22 14.33 -0.18
C GLY A 155 5.36 13.25 -0.84
N LEU A 156 4.92 13.46 -2.09
CA LEU A 156 4.11 12.53 -2.90
C LEU A 156 4.67 12.36 -4.32
N ALA A 157 5.98 12.58 -4.52
CA ALA A 157 6.63 12.47 -5.82
C ALA A 157 6.49 11.05 -6.40
N PHE A 158 6.60 10.01 -5.56
CA PHE A 158 6.41 8.60 -5.94
C PHE A 158 5.14 8.37 -6.77
N PHE A 159 4.03 8.98 -6.36
CA PHE A 159 2.72 8.80 -7.00
C PHE A 159 2.54 9.62 -8.28
N THR A 160 3.54 10.42 -8.66
CA THR A 160 3.48 11.34 -9.79
C THR A 160 4.29 10.79 -10.97
N PHE A 161 3.63 10.60 -12.11
CA PHE A 161 4.22 10.04 -13.32
C PHE A 161 4.24 11.13 -14.41
N SER A 162 5.20 12.05 -14.33
CA SER A 162 5.28 13.22 -15.23
C SER A 162 5.41 12.84 -16.72
N ASN A 163 6.09 11.72 -17.00
CA ASN A 163 6.31 11.23 -18.36
C ASN A 163 5.16 10.30 -18.85
N VAL A 164 4.11 10.10 -18.05
CA VAL A 164 2.93 9.32 -18.43
C VAL A 164 1.73 10.26 -18.64
N GLY A 165 1.47 10.62 -19.89
CA GLY A 165 0.35 11.52 -20.22
C GLY A 165 -1.04 10.94 -19.88
N SER A 166 -1.24 9.63 -19.98
CA SER A 166 -2.47 8.95 -19.58
C SER A 166 -2.19 7.59 -18.97
N ALA A 167 -2.45 7.45 -17.67
CA ALA A 167 -2.27 6.18 -16.96
C ALA A 167 -3.07 5.04 -17.61
N THR A 168 -4.28 5.29 -18.10
CA THR A 168 -5.09 4.26 -18.78
C THR A 168 -4.43 3.77 -20.06
N LYS A 169 -4.02 4.68 -20.95
CA LYS A 169 -3.36 4.33 -22.22
C LYS A 169 -2.02 3.64 -21.97
N PHE A 170 -1.25 4.12 -20.99
CA PHE A 170 0.04 3.52 -20.66
C PHE A 170 -0.10 2.11 -20.09
N LYS A 171 -1.09 1.86 -19.22
CA LYS A 171 -1.38 0.49 -18.75
C LYS A 171 -1.82 -0.44 -19.89
N GLN A 172 -2.52 0.06 -20.91
CA GLN A 172 -2.86 -0.73 -22.10
C GLN A 172 -1.60 -1.05 -22.93
N LEU A 173 -0.73 -0.05 -23.15
CA LEU A 173 0.57 -0.24 -23.80
C LEU A 173 1.41 -1.28 -23.06
N TYR A 174 1.57 -1.13 -21.74
CA TYR A 174 2.36 -2.05 -20.93
C TYR A 174 1.84 -3.49 -21.02
N ARG A 175 0.52 -3.70 -20.92
CA ARG A 175 -0.09 -5.03 -21.10
C ARG A 175 0.15 -5.59 -22.50
N SER A 176 0.06 -4.77 -23.54
CA SER A 176 0.36 -5.19 -24.90
C SER A 176 1.81 -5.62 -25.04
N ARG A 177 2.77 -4.92 -24.43
CA ARG A 177 4.20 -5.31 -24.40
C ARG A 177 4.45 -6.58 -23.60
N MET A 178 3.74 -6.79 -22.49
CA MET A 178 3.83 -8.04 -21.73
C MET A 178 3.38 -9.24 -22.58
N ASN A 179 2.37 -9.06 -23.42
CA ASN A 179 1.86 -10.11 -24.30
C ASN A 179 2.83 -10.47 -25.44
N THR A 180 3.87 -9.67 -25.71
CA THR A 180 4.91 -9.99 -26.71
C THR A 180 6.07 -10.81 -26.12
N LEU A 181 6.09 -11.07 -24.82
CA LEU A 181 7.14 -11.88 -24.19
C LEU A 181 6.96 -13.36 -24.59
N GLU A 182 7.96 -13.91 -25.26
CA GLU A 182 7.99 -15.33 -25.60
C GLU A 182 8.32 -16.17 -24.37
N MET A 183 7.46 -17.13 -24.04
CA MET A 183 7.66 -18.02 -22.89
C MET A 183 7.03 -19.39 -23.11
N THR A 184 7.68 -20.42 -22.58
CA THR A 184 7.10 -21.76 -22.53
C THR A 184 5.95 -21.83 -21.51
N PRO A 185 5.06 -22.84 -21.59
CA PRO A 185 4.01 -23.03 -20.58
C PRO A 185 4.54 -23.12 -19.14
N GLU A 186 5.73 -23.69 -18.95
CA GLU A 186 6.39 -23.85 -17.64
C GLU A 186 6.83 -22.49 -17.09
N VAL A 187 7.50 -21.66 -17.91
CA VAL A 187 7.88 -20.29 -17.53
C VAL A 187 6.64 -19.47 -17.23
N ARG A 188 5.61 -19.57 -18.08
CA ARG A 188 4.34 -18.86 -17.86
C ARG A 188 3.74 -19.21 -16.50
N LYS A 189 3.68 -20.49 -16.13
CA LYS A 189 3.19 -20.91 -14.81
C LYS A 189 4.02 -20.28 -13.67
N ARG A 190 5.35 -20.31 -13.78
CA ARG A 190 6.26 -19.71 -12.79
C ARG A 190 6.05 -18.20 -12.67
N VAL A 191 5.82 -17.48 -13.77
CA VAL A 191 5.50 -16.04 -13.76
C VAL A 191 4.20 -15.76 -12.98
N LEU A 192 3.16 -16.57 -13.19
CA LEU A 192 1.89 -16.42 -12.48
C LEU A 192 2.05 -16.70 -10.97
N ASP A 193 2.81 -17.73 -10.62
CA ASP A 193 3.10 -18.06 -9.23
C ASP A 193 3.97 -16.99 -8.56
N GLU A 194 4.97 -16.46 -9.26
CA GLU A 194 5.82 -15.36 -8.76
C GLU A 194 5.02 -14.07 -8.56
N ALA A 195 4.03 -13.79 -9.41
CA ALA A 195 3.18 -12.62 -9.20
C ALA A 195 2.38 -12.73 -7.90
N LYS A 196 1.89 -13.94 -7.56
CA LYS A 196 1.26 -14.18 -6.26
C LYS A 196 2.26 -13.99 -5.12
N THR A 197 3.50 -14.47 -5.27
CA THR A 197 4.59 -14.22 -4.31
C THR A 197 4.83 -12.72 -4.11
N ALA A 198 4.88 -11.93 -5.18
CA ALA A 198 5.03 -10.48 -5.09
C ALA A 198 3.89 -9.83 -4.29
N PHE A 199 2.63 -10.23 -4.51
CA PHE A 199 1.50 -9.76 -3.69
C PHE A 199 1.63 -10.17 -2.22
N LEU A 200 2.04 -11.41 -1.93
CA LEU A 200 2.24 -11.89 -0.56
C LEU A 200 3.36 -11.14 0.16
N LEU A 201 4.45 -10.79 -0.53
CA LEU A 201 5.52 -9.95 0.03
C LEU A 201 5.02 -8.55 0.40
N ASN A 202 4.13 -7.96 -0.42
CA ASN A 202 3.48 -6.70 -0.09
C ASN A 202 2.54 -6.84 1.13
N ILE A 203 1.76 -7.91 1.20
CA ILE A 203 0.88 -8.19 2.35
C ILE A 203 1.70 -8.30 3.64
N GLN A 204 2.78 -9.10 3.62
CA GLN A 204 3.67 -9.26 4.78
C GLN A 204 4.30 -7.93 5.22
N LEU A 205 4.66 -7.08 4.26
CA LEU A 205 5.13 -5.73 4.56
C LEU A 205 4.03 -4.93 5.28
N PHE A 206 2.82 -4.88 4.73
CA PHE A 206 1.71 -4.15 5.34
C PHE A 206 1.38 -4.64 6.75
N GLU A 207 1.39 -5.96 6.97
CA GLU A 207 1.18 -6.58 8.29
C GLU A 207 2.29 -6.20 9.28
N GLU A 208 3.55 -6.24 8.85
CA GLU A 208 4.68 -5.83 9.69
C GLU A 208 4.60 -4.35 10.08
N LEU A 209 4.32 -3.46 9.10
CA LEU A 209 4.20 -2.03 9.37
C LEU A 209 3.02 -1.72 10.31
N GLN A 210 1.88 -2.39 10.15
CA GLN A 210 0.76 -2.26 11.09
C GLN A 210 1.15 -2.73 12.50
N GLY A 211 1.91 -3.83 12.59
CA GLY A 211 2.44 -4.35 13.84
C GLY A 211 3.31 -3.32 14.57
N LEU A 212 4.25 -2.68 13.87
CA LEU A 212 5.12 -1.64 14.41
C LEU A 212 4.32 -0.45 14.96
N LEU A 213 3.40 0.10 14.15
CA LEU A 213 2.55 1.23 14.56
C LEU A 213 1.68 0.92 15.78
N THR A 214 1.26 -0.34 15.93
CA THR A 214 0.42 -0.77 17.07
C THR A 214 1.25 -0.95 18.34
N GLN A 215 2.52 -1.35 18.23
CA GLN A 215 3.45 -1.44 19.35
C GLN A 215 3.83 -0.05 19.86
N ASP A 216 4.22 0.85 18.95
CA ASP A 216 4.59 2.23 19.31
C ASP A 216 3.45 2.96 20.04
N ALA A 217 2.19 2.76 19.61
CA ALA A 217 1.02 3.33 20.29
C ALA A 217 0.79 2.77 21.70
N LYS A 218 1.14 1.49 21.94
CA LYS A 218 1.04 0.86 23.27
C LYS A 218 2.15 1.35 24.20
N ASP A 219 3.36 1.51 23.69
CA ASP A 219 4.51 1.97 24.47
C ASP A 219 4.39 3.46 24.86
N GLN A 220 3.70 4.25 24.04
CA GLN A 220 3.36 5.66 24.33
C GLN A 220 2.14 5.82 25.25
N SER A 221 1.34 4.78 25.48
CA SER A 221 0.21 4.83 26.42
C SER A 221 0.73 4.68 27.86
N PRO A 222 0.42 5.60 28.80
CA PRO A 222 0.94 5.51 30.16
C PRO A 222 0.46 4.22 30.80
N SER A 223 1.42 3.35 31.15
CA SER A 223 1.20 2.18 31.99
C SER A 223 0.41 2.61 33.21
N ARG A 224 -0.84 2.13 33.33
CA ARG A 224 -1.60 2.26 34.58
C ARG A 224 -0.77 1.55 35.65
N ALA A 225 -0.13 2.33 36.52
CA ALA A 225 0.54 1.82 37.70
C ALA A 225 -0.39 0.86 38.44
N PRO A 226 0.11 -0.28 38.95
CA PRO A 226 -0.71 -1.16 39.77
C PRO A 226 -1.09 -0.40 41.04
N ASP A 227 -2.40 -0.23 41.23
CA ASP A 227 -3.02 0.40 42.41
C ASP A 227 -2.60 -0.37 43.67
N LEU A 228 -1.49 0.03 44.29
CA LEU A 228 -1.14 -0.37 45.65
C LEU A 228 -1.99 0.44 46.63
N ARG A 229 -3.31 0.18 46.67
CA ARG A 229 -4.16 0.63 47.77
C ARG A 229 -4.06 -0.34 48.95
N ARG A 230 -3.09 0.02 49.80
CA ARG A 230 -2.91 -0.36 51.19
C ARG A 230 -4.25 -0.43 51.95
N ARG A 231 -4.54 -1.61 52.50
CA ARG A 231 -5.58 -1.85 53.48
C ARG A 231 -5.08 -1.41 54.86
N ALA A 232 -5.73 -0.43 55.48
CA ALA A 232 -5.68 -0.20 56.92
C ALA A 232 -6.98 0.53 57.32
N GLY A 233 -7.81 -0.13 58.13
CA GLY A 233 -9.11 0.39 58.56
C GLY A 233 -9.03 1.25 59.82
N SER A 234 -10.11 2.00 60.06
CA SER A 234 -10.61 2.33 61.40
C SER A 234 -12.07 2.76 61.30
N ARG A 235 -12.88 2.25 62.23
CA ARG A 235 -14.33 2.46 62.41
C ARG A 235 -14.62 3.85 63.00
N ALA A 236 -15.81 4.41 62.73
CA ALA A 236 -16.81 4.77 63.74
C ALA A 236 -18.11 5.28 63.07
N GLN A 237 -19.25 4.88 63.65
CA GLN A 237 -20.63 5.20 63.27
C GLN A 237 -21.03 6.61 63.73
N ASP A 238 -21.98 7.28 63.06
CA ASP A 238 -23.29 7.57 63.68
C ASP A 238 -24.33 8.24 62.75
N SER A 239 -25.57 7.73 62.90
CA SER A 239 -26.94 8.27 62.76
C SER A 239 -27.39 9.19 61.59
N ALA A 240 -28.59 8.87 61.06
CA ALA A 240 -29.40 9.56 60.04
C ALA A 240 -30.58 10.34 60.69
N PRO A 241 -31.70 10.74 60.01
CA PRO A 241 -31.97 11.18 58.62
C PRO A 241 -32.84 12.49 58.54
N THR A 242 -32.93 13.21 57.41
CA THR A 242 -34.20 13.91 56.99
C THR A 242 -34.24 14.39 55.53
N GLU A 243 -35.33 14.00 54.85
CA GLU A 243 -36.17 14.63 53.80
C GLU A 243 -35.65 15.36 52.53
N ALA A 244 -36.01 14.71 51.41
CA ALA A 244 -36.61 15.18 50.15
C ALA A 244 -36.70 16.67 49.78
N SER A 245 -36.29 16.99 48.54
CA SER A 245 -37.11 17.78 47.60
C SER A 245 -36.75 17.54 46.13
N ARG A 246 -37.77 17.67 45.29
CA ARG A 246 -37.89 17.34 43.86
C ARG A 246 -37.11 18.29 42.94
N GLY A 247 -36.64 17.76 41.81
CA GLY A 247 -36.23 18.57 40.65
C GLY A 247 -35.58 17.77 39.51
N LYS A 248 -36.37 17.37 38.52
CA LYS A 248 -35.99 17.10 37.11
C LYS A 248 -36.96 17.93 36.25
N PRO A 249 -36.71 18.25 34.97
CA PRO A 249 -35.79 17.58 34.03
C PRO A 249 -35.00 18.52 33.09
N GLN A 250 -33.97 18.00 32.40
CA GLN A 250 -33.89 18.07 30.93
C GLN A 250 -32.72 17.26 30.39
N LEU A 251 -33.06 16.31 29.50
CA LEU A 251 -32.14 15.55 28.66
C LEU A 251 -31.57 16.46 27.57
N SER A 252 -30.24 16.55 27.48
CA SER A 252 -29.55 17.00 26.27
C SER A 252 -29.52 15.82 25.28
N ILE A 253 -30.43 15.83 24.32
CA ILE A 253 -30.41 14.89 23.19
C ILE A 253 -29.33 15.33 22.21
N LEU A 254 -28.41 14.40 21.97
CA LEU A 254 -27.37 14.41 20.96
C LEU A 254 -27.92 14.84 19.58
N SER A 255 -27.22 15.79 18.97
CA SER A 255 -27.33 16.13 17.55
C SER A 255 -27.00 14.91 16.70
N GLN A 256 -28.02 14.23 16.19
CA GLN A 256 -27.90 13.29 15.08
C GLN A 256 -27.85 14.09 13.77
N VAL A 257 -26.69 14.10 13.11
CA VAL A 257 -26.59 14.45 11.69
C VAL A 257 -26.27 13.15 10.94
N PRO A 258 -27.09 12.74 9.96
CA PRO A 258 -26.86 11.50 9.24
C PRO A 258 -25.77 11.72 8.19
N LEU A 259 -24.57 11.19 8.43
CA LEU A 259 -23.53 11.06 7.40
C LEU A 259 -24.00 10.02 6.37
N MET A 260 -24.43 10.50 5.20
CA MET A 260 -24.68 9.67 4.03
C MET A 260 -23.45 8.81 3.74
N ARG A 261 -23.67 7.49 3.78
CA ARG A 261 -22.76 6.45 3.34
C ARG A 261 -22.47 6.59 1.84
N TRP A 262 -21.24 6.95 1.47
CA TRP A 262 -20.66 6.55 0.18
C TRP A 262 -19.89 5.26 0.38
N VAL A 263 -20.62 4.16 0.58
CA VAL A 263 -20.11 2.80 0.37
C VAL A 263 -20.84 2.30 -0.85
N LEU A 264 -20.27 2.53 -2.03
CA LEU A 264 -20.57 1.89 -3.32
C LEU A 264 -19.84 2.68 -4.40
N MET A 265 -18.57 2.33 -4.65
CA MET A 265 -17.88 2.47 -5.95
C MET A 265 -16.44 1.95 -5.86
N PHE A 266 -16.23 0.73 -5.34
CA PHE A 266 -14.99 -0.03 -5.60
C PHE A 266 -15.30 -1.52 -5.78
N SER A 267 -16.35 -1.78 -6.56
CA SER A 267 -16.72 -3.12 -7.06
C SER A 267 -17.26 -3.04 -8.49
N PHE A 268 -16.72 -2.13 -9.30
CA PHE A 268 -17.05 -2.06 -10.73
C PHE A 268 -15.77 -2.11 -11.56
N LEU A 269 -15.27 -3.32 -11.77
CA LEU A 269 -14.62 -3.69 -13.02
C LEU A 269 -15.04 -5.10 -13.46
N VAL A 270 -16.36 -5.32 -13.48
CA VAL A 270 -17.01 -6.38 -14.25
C VAL A 270 -18.21 -5.72 -14.95
N ALA A 271 -17.99 -5.25 -16.18
CA ALA A 271 -18.98 -5.02 -17.26
C ALA A 271 -18.50 -3.91 -18.22
N THR A 272 -17.50 -4.21 -19.06
CA THR A 272 -17.31 -3.54 -20.37
C THR A 272 -16.35 -4.36 -21.25
N VAL A 273 -16.76 -5.58 -21.61
CA VAL A 273 -16.10 -6.39 -22.66
C VAL A 273 -17.13 -6.91 -23.70
N ALA A 274 -18.36 -6.40 -23.70
CA ALA A 274 -19.28 -6.63 -24.80
C ALA A 274 -19.62 -5.28 -25.45
N VAL A 275 -19.51 -5.21 -26.78
CA VAL A 275 -19.78 -4.06 -27.69
C VAL A 275 -18.53 -3.35 -28.23
N GLY A 276 -17.50 -4.11 -28.62
CA GLY A 276 -16.39 -3.62 -29.47
C GLY A 276 -16.07 -4.52 -30.67
N LEU A 277 -16.89 -5.53 -30.93
CA LEU A 277 -16.82 -6.39 -32.12
C LEU A 277 -18.15 -6.27 -32.85
N TYR A 278 -18.38 -5.13 -33.48
CA TYR A 278 -19.28 -4.89 -34.63
C TYR A 278 -19.23 -3.39 -34.91
N THR A 279 -18.24 -2.96 -35.69
CA THR A 279 -18.33 -1.91 -36.74
C THR A 279 -16.93 -1.59 -37.26
N MET A 280 -16.67 -2.12 -38.46
CA MET A 280 -15.62 -1.79 -39.45
C MET A 280 -14.16 -1.86 -39.03
#